data_AF-A0A2T1DYJ5-F1
#
_entry.id   AF-A0A2T1DYJ5-F1
#
_cell.length_a   1.000
_cell.length_b   1.000
_cell.length_c   1.000
_cell.angle_alpha   90.00
_cell.angle_beta   90.00
_cell.angle_gamma   90.00
#
_symmetry.space_group_name_H-M   'P 1'
#
loop_
_entity.id
_entity.type
_entity.pdbx_description
1 polymer ?
#
loop_
_entity_poly.entity_id
_entity_poly.type
_entity_poly.pdbx_seq_one_letter_code
_entity_poly.pdbx_strand_id
1 'polypeptide(L)'
;MTKPHDIIREQDRRLGELMAILFEGFANARQRFLDAGGDPRHPPSGLKGDDYMTDAERQEALTIARSLFNDEYIKTYLEKKRQNNLQPLSNL
;
A
#
# COMPACT_ATOMS: atom_id res chain seq x y z
N MET A 1 -18.66 27.51 -2.79
CA MET A 1 -17.40 27.28 -2.05
C MET A 1 -17.50 25.93 -1.36
N THR A 2 -16.76 24.92 -1.82
CA THR A 2 -16.69 23.61 -1.16
C THR A 2 -15.94 23.77 0.15
N LYS A 3 -16.51 23.33 1.27
CA LYS A 3 -15.89 23.53 2.58
C LYS A 3 -14.63 22.65 2.67
N PRO A 4 -13.53 23.10 3.28
CA PRO A 4 -12.28 22.33 3.38
C PRO A 4 -12.46 20.91 3.93
N HIS A 5 -13.41 20.74 4.87
CA HIS A 5 -13.74 19.45 5.46
C HIS A 5 -14.37 18.45 4.47
N ASP A 6 -15.13 18.93 3.47
CA ASP A 6 -15.74 18.06 2.45
C ASP A 6 -14.69 17.54 1.46
N ILE A 7 -13.62 18.32 1.23
CA ILE A 7 -12.49 17.94 0.37
C ILE A 7 -11.66 16.83 1.03
N ILE A 8 -11.38 16.94 2.33
CA ILE A 8 -10.62 15.94 3.09
C ILE A 8 -11.38 14.60 3.13
N ARG A 9 -12.68 14.63 3.45
CA ARG A 9 -13.52 13.43 3.50
C ARG A 9 -13.53 12.68 2.16
N GLU A 10 -13.59 13.41 1.06
CA GLU A 10 -13.58 12.83 -0.28
C GLU A 10 -12.19 12.30 -0.69
N GLN A 11 -11.11 12.89 -0.20
CA GLN A 11 -9.76 12.34 -0.37
C GLN A 11 -9.58 11.04 0.42
N ASP A 12 -10.04 10.99 1.68
CA ASP A 12 -9.98 9.79 2.51
C ASP A 12 -10.81 8.64 1.93
N ARG A 13 -12.00 8.95 1.42
CA ARG A 13 -12.84 7.96 0.72
C ARG A 13 -12.11 7.34 -0.47
N ARG A 14 -11.54 8.18 -1.34
CA ARG A 14 -10.77 7.73 -2.51
C ARG A 14 -9.53 6.93 -2.11
N LEU A 15 -8.84 7.34 -1.05
CA LEU A 15 -7.71 6.59 -0.50
C LEU A 15 -8.14 5.18 -0.05
N GLY A 16 -9.26 5.09 0.67
CA GLY A 16 -9.83 3.81 1.12
C GLY A 16 -10.17 2.87 -0.04
N GLU A 17 -10.78 3.39 -1.11
CA GLU A 17 -11.12 2.61 -2.30
C GLU A 17 -9.87 2.07 -3.02
N LEU A 18 -8.88 2.94 -3.23
CA LEU A 18 -7.62 2.54 -3.86
C LEU A 18 -6.87 1.49 -3.03
N MET A 19 -6.87 1.63 -1.71
CA MET A 19 -6.27 0.63 -0.82
C MET A 19 -7.03 -0.71 -0.91
N ALA A 20 -8.36 -0.70 -0.93
CA ALA A 20 -9.16 -1.92 -1.04
C ALA A 20 -8.84 -2.70 -2.32
N ILE A 21 -8.80 -2.01 -3.47
CA ILE A 21 -8.44 -2.62 -4.77
C ILE A 21 -7.03 -3.22 -4.73
N LEU A 22 -6.08 -2.48 -4.16
CA LEU A 22 -4.69 -2.94 -4.03
C LEU A 22 -4.60 -4.21 -3.16
N PHE A 23 -5.29 -4.22 -2.02
CA PHE A 23 -5.31 -5.38 -1.11
C PHE A 23 -5.97 -6.60 -1.74
N GLU A 24 -7.07 -6.42 -2.48
CA GLU A 24 -7.74 -7.50 -3.18
C GLU A 24 -6.83 -8.15 -4.22
N GLY A 25 -6.12 -7.34 -5.02
CA GLY A 25 -5.14 -7.84 -5.99
C GLY A 25 -4.04 -8.68 -5.35
N PHE A 26 -3.49 -8.22 -4.22
CA PHE A 26 -2.48 -8.97 -3.47
C PHE A 26 -3.04 -10.25 -2.82
N ALA A 27 -4.28 -10.21 -2.32
CA ALA A 27 -4.92 -11.39 -1.75
C ALA A 27 -5.14 -12.48 -2.81
N ASN A 28 -5.57 -12.10 -4.01
CA ASN A 28 -5.75 -13.04 -5.13
C ASN A 28 -4.42 -13.62 -5.61
N ALA A 29 -3.35 -12.82 -5.66
CA ALA A 29 -2.01 -13.30 -5.97
C ALA A 29 -1.49 -14.27 -4.90
N ARG A 30 -1.70 -13.94 -3.62
CA ARG A 30 -1.37 -14.82 -2.48
C ARG A 30 -2.12 -16.14 -2.57
N GLN A 31 -3.42 -16.12 -2.87
CA GLN A 31 -4.20 -17.36 -2.98
C GLN A 31 -3.63 -18.26 -4.08
N ARG A 32 -3.36 -17.72 -5.27
CA ARG A 32 -2.73 -18.45 -6.36
C ARG A 32 -1.36 -19.01 -5.99
N PHE A 33 -0.56 -18.25 -5.24
CA PHE A 33 0.72 -18.72 -4.69
C PHE A 33 0.56 -19.94 -3.79
N LEU A 34 -0.40 -19.91 -2.87
CA LEU A 34 -0.68 -21.03 -1.97
C LEU A 34 -1.23 -22.24 -2.72
N ASP A 35 -2.12 -22.03 -3.69
CA ASP A 35 -2.71 -23.10 -4.50
C ASP A 35 -1.67 -23.85 -5.35
N ALA A 36 -0.59 -23.17 -5.75
CA ALA A 36 0.54 -23.77 -6.45
C ALA A 36 1.55 -24.47 -5.52
N GLY A 37 1.27 -24.55 -4.22
CA GLY A 37 2.16 -25.18 -3.23
C GLY A 37 3.24 -24.25 -2.67
N GLY A 38 3.08 -22.93 -2.82
CA GLY A 38 3.94 -21.93 -2.22
C GLY A 38 3.93 -22.02 -0.68
N ASP A 39 5.06 -21.68 -0.05
CA ASP A 39 5.20 -21.73 1.40
C ASP A 39 4.34 -20.65 2.09
N PRO A 40 3.36 -21.01 2.94
CA PRO A 40 2.51 -20.03 3.64
C PRO A 40 3.25 -19.00 4.48
N ARG A 41 4.48 -19.33 4.91
CA ARG A 41 5.36 -18.46 5.72
C ARG A 41 6.13 -17.45 4.88
N HIS A 42 6.13 -17.59 3.56
CA HIS A 42 6.81 -16.71 2.64
C HIS A 42 5.78 -15.99 1.73
N PRO A 43 5.94 -14.68 1.51
CA PRO A 43 5.17 -14.00 0.49
C PRO A 43 5.71 -14.36 -0.91
N PRO A 44 4.86 -14.33 -1.95
CA PRO A 44 5.36 -14.40 -3.32
C PRO A 44 6.35 -13.26 -3.56
N SER A 45 7.55 -13.59 -4.03
CA SER A 45 8.66 -12.64 -4.17
C SER A 45 8.51 -11.72 -5.39
N GLY A 46 7.56 -11.99 -6.28
CA GLY A 46 7.42 -11.28 -7.55
C GLY A 46 8.56 -11.58 -8.53
N LEU A 47 9.40 -12.57 -8.23
CA LEU A 47 10.42 -13.08 -9.14
C LEU A 47 9.79 -14.04 -10.14
N LYS A 48 10.42 -14.20 -11.31
CA LYS A 48 9.95 -15.11 -12.36
C LYS A 48 9.83 -16.54 -11.82
N GLY A 49 8.61 -17.10 -11.82
CA GLY A 49 8.30 -18.42 -11.24
C GLY A 49 7.75 -18.39 -9.81
N ASP A 50 7.77 -17.22 -9.18
CA ASP A 50 7.18 -16.93 -7.86
C ASP A 50 6.30 -15.66 -7.91
N ASP A 51 5.88 -15.30 -9.13
CA ASP A 51 4.97 -14.20 -9.40
C ASP A 51 3.62 -14.77 -9.77
N TYR A 52 2.64 -14.43 -8.94
CA TYR A 52 1.26 -14.90 -9.04
C TYR A 52 0.31 -13.76 -9.39
N MET A 53 0.83 -12.58 -9.69
CA MET A 53 0.11 -11.52 -10.38
C MET A 53 0.30 -11.68 -11.88
N THR A 54 -0.78 -11.50 -12.64
CA THR A 54 -0.67 -11.28 -14.08
C THR A 54 0.01 -9.94 -14.34
N ASP A 55 0.56 -9.75 -15.55
CA ASP A 55 1.19 -8.49 -15.92
C ASP A 55 0.22 -7.30 -15.84
N ALA A 56 -1.06 -7.52 -16.15
CA ALA A 56 -2.11 -6.51 -16.02
C ALA A 56 -2.35 -6.12 -14.56
N GLU A 57 -2.53 -7.10 -13.67
CA GLU A 57 -2.71 -6.88 -12.23
C GLU A 57 -1.48 -6.18 -11.62
N ARG A 58 -0.27 -6.59 -12.02
CA ARG A 58 0.97 -5.96 -11.55
C ARG A 58 1.02 -4.49 -11.97
N GLN A 59 0.67 -4.20 -13.22
CA GLN A 59 0.69 -2.83 -13.74
C GLN A 59 -0.36 -1.95 -13.06
N GLU A 60 -1.55 -2.50 -12.81
CA GLU A 60 -2.61 -1.81 -12.08
C GLU A 60 -2.22 -1.54 -10.62
N ALA A 61 -1.70 -2.55 -9.91
CA ALA A 61 -1.22 -2.41 -8.53
C ALA A 61 -0.08 -1.38 -8.43
N LEU A 62 0.85 -1.37 -9.39
CA LEU A 62 1.92 -0.37 -9.45
C LEU A 62 1.37 1.05 -9.69
N THR A 63 0.34 1.18 -10.53
CA THR A 63 -0.31 2.46 -10.81
C THR A 63 -1.02 2.99 -9.57
N ILE A 64 -1.79 2.13 -8.89
CA ILE A 64 -2.49 2.46 -7.65
C ILE A 64 -1.49 2.80 -6.54
N ALA A 65 -0.45 1.98 -6.36
CA ALA A 65 0.59 2.23 -5.37
C ALA A 65 1.30 3.57 -5.59
N ARG A 66 1.60 3.95 -6.84
CA ARG A 66 2.18 5.27 -7.16
C ARG A 66 1.24 6.43 -6.85
N SER A 67 -0.07 6.23 -7.02
CA SER A 67 -1.07 7.24 -6.65
C SER A 67 -1.19 7.40 -5.13
N LEU A 68 -1.04 6.31 -4.38
CA LEU A 68 -1.15 6.28 -2.92
C LEU A 68 0.13 6.77 -2.23
N PHE A 69 1.28 6.26 -2.66
CA PHE A 69 2.61 6.51 -2.09
C PHE A 69 3.39 7.51 -2.94
N ASN A 70 2.79 8.66 -3.20
CA ASN A 70 3.45 9.73 -3.94
C ASN A 70 4.56 10.41 -3.10
N ASP A 71 5.36 11.25 -3.74
CA ASP A 71 6.49 11.94 -3.09
C ASP A 71 6.07 12.77 -1.87
N GLU A 72 4.88 13.37 -1.89
CA GLU A 72 4.35 14.16 -0.78
C GLU A 72 4.01 13.27 0.42
N TYR A 73 3.35 12.14 0.19
CA TYR A 73 3.08 11.13 1.21
C TYR A 73 4.38 10.61 1.82
N ILE A 74 5.36 10.25 0.99
CA ILE A 74 6.66 9.73 1.43
C ILE A 74 7.41 10.77 2.27
N LYS A 75 7.49 12.03 1.80
CA LYS A 75 8.12 13.12 2.55
C LYS A 75 7.46 13.33 3.91
N THR A 76 6.14 13.43 3.93
CA THR A 76 5.36 13.61 5.16
C THR A 76 5.59 12.45 6.14
N TYR A 77 5.59 11.22 5.64
CA TYR A 77 5.87 10.03 6.45
C TYR A 77 7.29 10.06 7.04
N LEU A 78 8.30 10.37 6.23
CA LEU A 78 9.70 10.45 6.67
C LEU A 78 9.92 11.57 7.68
N GLU A 79 9.29 12.73 7.50
CA GLU A 79 9.34 13.84 8.44
C GLU A 79 8.74 13.47 9.80
N LYS A 80 7.54 12.87 9.81
CA LYS A 80 6.90 12.38 11.03
C LYS A 80 7.75 11.31 11.72
N LYS A 81 8.29 10.36 10.96
CA LYS A 81 9.19 9.32 11.50
C LYS A 81 10.44 9.93 12.12
N ARG A 82 11.05 10.92 11.47
CA ARG A 82 12.21 11.66 11.99
C ARG A 82 11.85 12.41 13.28
N GLN A 83 10.71 13.09 13.33
CA GLN A 83 10.23 13.79 14.53
C GLN A 83 9.97 12.82 15.70
N ASN A 84 9.32 11.68 15.44
CA ASN A 84 9.06 10.66 16.46
C ASN A 84 10.34 10.01 16.97
N ASN A 85 11.34 9.79 16.10
CA ASN A 85 12.65 9.27 16.50
C ASN A 85 13.53 10.30 17.23
N LEU A 86 13.16 11.59 17.19
CA LEU A 86 13.84 12.69 17.88
C LEU A 86 13.16 13.07 19.21
N GLN A 87 12.01 12.49 19.55
CA GLN A 87 11.48 12.61 20.90
C GLN A 87 12.32 11.72 21.83
N PRO A 88 13.07 12.28 22.81
CA PRO A 88 13.69 11.44 23.82
C PRO A 88 12.60 10.66 24.56
N LEU A 89 12.94 9.45 25.01
CA LEU A 89 12.21 8.72 26.06
C LEU A 89 12.27 9.53 27.37
N SER A 90 11.62 10.69 27.40
CA SER A 90 11.37 11.45 28.62
C SER A 90 9.91 11.20 28.98
N ASN A 91 9.67 10.07 29.63
CA ASN A 91 8.61 9.80 30.60
C ASN A 91 8.64 8.31 30.97
N LEU A 92 9.58 7.94 31.85
CA LEU A 92 9.50 6.83 32.80
C LEU A 92 10.03 7.33 34.14
#